data_AF-A0A0L8I122-F1
#
_entry.id   AF-A0A0L8I122-F1
#
_cell.length_a   1.000
_cell.length_b   1.000
_cell.length_c   1.000
_cell.angle_alpha   90.00
_cell.angle_beta   90.00
_cell.angle_gamma   90.00
#
_symmetry.space_group_name_H-M   'P 1'
#
loop_
_entity.id
_entity.type
_entity.pdbx_description
1 polymer ?
#
loop_
_entity_poly.entity_id
_entity_poly.type
_entity_poly.pdbx_seq_one_letter_code
_entity_poly.pdbx_strand_id
1 'polypeptide(L)'
;ELRLSLESSGEILDYTQDSTNYTFRILNLVKDLKGTKIWKFVGAVDNFYVNLSTVAELPGRRENATHRFRKLYSIITKVSPPFIMQKEAFSEDGDCYSYVPCVQVANESDVDNAFEDYLLTNRYDHDKFSVSCCTGVTIDILVKLATDMEFDFILFFLKEPFDGNYTYDSGSWNDTLMYLEDDRVDIVAGPLSITVERVRYITFTEVYFYTGFSMITMRRERETSMDAFLMPFSVEVWIGIVISATVTAVATSLFEWNSPFGLNPKGRKRDRNYTLGSALTMVYSVLFGHIVRTKSPKSWPGKVLQNFWAGLAIFMIASYTANLAAYLAGRSEQSDLLNINDERLRTMQVATLEYGAAKYFLSKINPSLYNSLKMSVESIEEALQKLK
;
A
#
# COMPACT_ATOMS: atom_id res chain seq x y z
N GLU A 1 -36.41 -23.93 -39.53
CA GLU A 1 -36.71 -25.34 -39.20
C GLU A 1 -35.53 -25.89 -38.42
N LEU A 2 -35.69 -26.07 -37.11
CA LEU A 2 -34.74 -26.87 -36.33
C LEU A 2 -35.04 -28.33 -36.68
N ARG A 3 -34.12 -29.00 -37.36
CA ARG A 3 -34.23 -30.44 -37.61
C ARG A 3 -33.18 -31.09 -36.73
N LEU A 4 -33.62 -31.82 -35.71
CA LEU A 4 -32.78 -32.79 -35.01
C LEU A 4 -32.51 -33.92 -36.01
N SER A 5 -31.35 -33.90 -36.66
CA SER A 5 -30.93 -35.01 -37.50
C SER A 5 -30.29 -36.08 -36.63
N LEU A 6 -30.99 -37.21 -36.49
CA LEU A 6 -30.39 -38.47 -36.05
C LEU A 6 -29.48 -38.95 -37.17
N GLU A 7 -28.18 -38.73 -37.03
CA GLU A 7 -27.18 -39.37 -37.88
C GLU A 7 -26.47 -40.43 -37.04
N SER A 8 -27.05 -41.64 -37.02
CA SER A 8 -26.28 -42.82 -36.64
C SER A 8 -25.40 -43.18 -37.84
N SER A 9 -24.11 -42.91 -37.77
CA SER A 9 -23.14 -43.55 -38.66
C SER A 9 -23.37 -45.06 -38.57
N GLY A 10 -23.60 -45.67 -39.74
CA GLY A 10 -24.27 -46.96 -39.85
C GLY A 10 -23.68 -48.07 -38.99
N GLU A 11 -24.54 -48.65 -38.17
CA GLU A 11 -24.70 -50.09 -37.97
C GLU A 11 -25.98 -50.30 -37.16
N ILE A 12 -26.81 -51.24 -37.60
CA ILE A 12 -27.94 -51.73 -36.81
C ILE A 12 -27.32 -52.54 -35.68
N LEU A 13 -27.14 -51.92 -34.50
CA LEU A 13 -26.79 -52.65 -33.29
C LEU A 13 -28.08 -53.16 -32.66
N ASP A 14 -28.32 -54.44 -32.91
CA ASP A 14 -29.18 -55.25 -32.06
C ASP A 14 -28.48 -55.49 -30.71
N TYR A 15 -29.31 -55.80 -29.71
CA TYR A 15 -28.99 -56.33 -28.38
C TYR A 15 -28.86 -55.41 -27.15
N THR A 16 -29.67 -55.84 -26.18
CA THR A 16 -29.74 -55.57 -24.75
C THR A 16 -28.39 -55.35 -24.05
N GLN A 17 -28.20 -54.18 -23.44
CA GLN A 17 -27.70 -53.97 -22.08
C GLN A 17 -27.51 -52.46 -21.84
N ASP A 18 -27.93 -52.02 -20.65
CA ASP A 18 -27.88 -50.66 -20.12
C ASP A 18 -26.60 -49.88 -20.47
N SER A 19 -26.64 -49.04 -21.51
CA SER A 19 -25.69 -47.96 -21.73
C SER A 19 -26.42 -46.70 -22.19
N THR A 20 -27.15 -46.10 -21.26
CA THR A 20 -27.81 -44.81 -21.45
C THR A 20 -26.76 -43.70 -21.43
N ASN A 21 -26.02 -43.45 -22.53
CA ASN A 21 -25.23 -42.22 -22.72
C ASN A 21 -25.39 -41.76 -24.17
N TYR A 22 -26.28 -40.80 -24.41
CA TYR A 22 -26.55 -40.26 -25.74
C TYR A 22 -26.03 -38.82 -25.81
N THR A 23 -25.09 -38.58 -26.72
CA THR A 23 -24.62 -37.23 -27.05
C THR A 23 -25.34 -36.73 -28.30
N PHE A 24 -26.04 -35.61 -28.17
CA PHE A 24 -26.75 -34.95 -29.25
C PHE A 24 -25.96 -33.75 -29.73
N ARG A 25 -25.79 -33.61 -31.04
CA ARG A 25 -25.18 -32.42 -31.66
C ARG A 25 -26.29 -31.53 -32.23
N ILE A 26 -26.23 -30.25 -31.90
CA ILE A 26 -27.17 -29.23 -32.35
C ILE A 26 -26.50 -28.41 -33.46
N LEU A 27 -27.17 -28.36 -34.61
CA LEU A 27 -26.73 -27.65 -35.81
C LEU A 27 -27.76 -26.55 -36.15
N ASN A 28 -27.29 -25.36 -36.48
CA ASN A 28 -28.10 -24.24 -36.97
C ASN A 28 -27.84 -24.02 -38.46
N LEU A 29 -28.89 -23.75 -39.22
CA LEU A 29 -28.81 -23.52 -40.66
C LEU A 29 -28.61 -22.03 -40.93
N VAL A 30 -27.38 -21.64 -41.27
CA VAL A 30 -26.98 -20.25 -41.54
C VAL A 30 -26.81 -20.05 -43.05
N LYS A 31 -27.01 -18.83 -43.56
CA LYS A 31 -26.66 -18.49 -44.95
C LYS A 31 -25.25 -17.91 -45.00
N ASP A 32 -24.41 -18.43 -45.87
CA ASP A 32 -23.11 -17.85 -46.18
C ASP A 32 -23.27 -16.49 -46.90
N LEU A 33 -22.21 -15.69 -46.99
CA LEU A 33 -22.16 -14.37 -47.66
C LEU A 33 -22.66 -14.40 -49.11
N LYS A 34 -22.64 -15.58 -49.76
CA LYS A 34 -23.13 -15.84 -51.11
C LYS A 34 -24.60 -16.32 -51.17
N GLY A 35 -25.29 -16.37 -50.03
CA GLY A 35 -26.71 -16.74 -49.92
C GLY A 35 -26.98 -18.25 -49.86
N THR A 36 -25.96 -19.10 -49.89
CA THR A 36 -26.05 -20.57 -49.79
C THR A 36 -26.27 -21.01 -48.34
N LYS A 37 -27.20 -21.94 -48.10
CA LYS A 37 -27.52 -22.44 -46.75
C LYS A 37 -26.49 -23.50 -46.33
N ILE A 38 -25.83 -23.28 -45.19
CA ILE A 38 -24.83 -24.17 -44.58
C ILE A 38 -25.24 -24.50 -43.14
N TRP A 39 -24.93 -25.72 -42.69
CA TRP A 39 -25.12 -26.13 -41.29
C TRP A 39 -23.91 -25.71 -40.47
N LYS A 40 -24.13 -24.86 -39.46
CA LYS A 40 -23.13 -24.43 -38.47
C LYS A 40 -23.39 -25.16 -37.16
N PHE A 41 -22.37 -25.77 -36.58
CA PHE A 41 -22.46 -26.36 -35.26
C PHE A 41 -22.70 -25.30 -34.19
N VAL A 42 -23.68 -25.56 -33.31
CA VAL A 42 -24.12 -24.63 -32.27
C VAL A 42 -23.75 -25.16 -30.90
N GLY A 43 -23.76 -26.48 -30.71
CA GLY A 43 -23.55 -27.03 -29.39
C GLY A 43 -23.86 -28.51 -29.32
N ALA A 44 -23.64 -29.09 -28.15
CA ALA A 44 -23.95 -30.48 -27.89
C ALA A 44 -24.66 -30.63 -26.54
N VAL A 45 -25.57 -31.59 -26.48
CA VAL A 45 -26.29 -31.98 -25.27
C VAL A 45 -25.89 -33.41 -24.95
N ASP A 46 -25.27 -33.60 -23.81
CA ASP A 46 -25.01 -34.91 -23.23
C ASP A 46 -26.00 -35.15 -22.07
N ASN A 47 -26.02 -36.35 -21.52
CA ASN A 47 -26.96 -36.79 -20.47
C ASN A 47 -27.04 -35.88 -19.23
N PHE A 48 -26.00 -35.11 -18.94
CA PHE A 48 -25.91 -34.23 -17.77
C PHE A 48 -25.59 -32.77 -18.09
N TYR A 49 -25.24 -32.44 -19.34
CA TYR A 49 -24.69 -31.14 -19.70
C TYR A 49 -25.27 -30.62 -21.02
N VAL A 50 -25.71 -29.36 -21.02
CA VAL A 50 -26.19 -28.64 -22.20
C VAL A 50 -25.20 -27.52 -22.50
N ASN A 51 -24.48 -27.61 -23.62
CA ASN A 51 -23.60 -26.55 -24.09
C ASN A 51 -24.13 -25.99 -25.42
N LEU A 52 -24.50 -24.72 -25.44
CA LEU A 52 -25.12 -24.03 -26.57
C LEU A 52 -24.45 -22.67 -26.80
N SER A 53 -23.93 -22.46 -28.00
CA SER A 53 -23.51 -21.14 -28.51
C SER A 53 -24.71 -20.34 -29.05
N THR A 54 -24.55 -19.03 -29.19
CA THR A 54 -25.60 -18.11 -29.66
C THR A 54 -26.15 -18.52 -31.04
N VAL A 55 -27.47 -18.71 -31.11
CA VAL A 55 -28.18 -19.12 -32.34
C VAL A 55 -28.44 -17.90 -33.23
N ALA A 56 -27.87 -17.88 -34.44
CA ALA A 56 -28.22 -16.90 -35.47
C ALA A 56 -29.72 -16.99 -35.84
N GLU A 57 -30.42 -15.86 -35.84
CA GLU A 57 -31.87 -15.76 -36.05
C GLU A 57 -32.37 -16.47 -37.32
N LEU A 58 -33.55 -17.10 -37.20
CA LEU A 58 -34.28 -17.70 -38.32
C LEU A 58 -34.77 -16.58 -39.27
N PRO A 59 -34.41 -16.60 -40.56
CA PRO A 59 -34.90 -15.61 -41.50
C PRO A 59 -36.38 -15.88 -41.82
N GLY A 60 -37.29 -15.06 -41.28
CA GLY A 60 -38.69 -14.99 -41.73
C GLY A 60 -39.78 -15.03 -40.66
N ARG A 61 -39.48 -15.06 -39.36
CA ARG A 61 -40.53 -15.00 -38.31
C ARG A 61 -40.54 -13.64 -37.63
N ARG A 62 -41.39 -12.73 -38.14
CA ARG A 62 -41.77 -11.51 -37.44
C ARG A 62 -42.57 -11.86 -36.18
N GLU A 63 -42.17 -11.24 -35.07
CA GLU A 63 -42.90 -10.98 -33.83
C GLU A 63 -43.47 -12.18 -33.04
N ASN A 64 -42.72 -12.56 -32.00
CA ASN A 64 -43.15 -12.72 -30.59
C ASN A 64 -42.18 -13.63 -29.82
N ALA A 65 -40.88 -13.35 -29.92
CA ALA A 65 -39.89 -13.90 -28.99
C ALA A 65 -39.41 -12.73 -28.12
N THR A 66 -39.95 -12.63 -26.92
CA THR A 66 -39.52 -11.70 -25.86
C THR A 66 -38.22 -12.18 -25.21
N HIS A 67 -37.21 -12.51 -26.01
CA HIS A 67 -35.87 -12.77 -25.49
C HIS A 67 -34.99 -11.59 -25.88
N ARG A 68 -34.88 -10.61 -24.98
CA ARG A 68 -33.80 -9.63 -25.02
C ARG A 68 -32.51 -10.42 -24.88
N PHE A 69 -31.79 -10.62 -25.97
CA PHE A 69 -30.42 -11.12 -25.88
C PHE A 69 -29.59 -10.05 -25.18
N ARG A 70 -29.05 -10.38 -24.02
CA ARG A 70 -28.12 -9.51 -23.31
C ARG A 70 -26.85 -9.40 -24.14
N LYS A 71 -26.31 -8.19 -24.27
CA LYS A 71 -25.02 -7.99 -24.92
C LYS A 71 -23.94 -8.63 -24.06
N LEU A 72 -22.96 -9.28 -24.70
CA LEU A 72 -21.82 -9.86 -24.02
C LEU A 72 -20.61 -8.94 -24.22
N TYR A 73 -19.99 -8.50 -23.14
CA TYR A 73 -18.82 -7.64 -23.18
C TYR A 73 -17.55 -8.37 -22.71
N SER A 74 -16.45 -8.16 -23.42
CA SER A 74 -15.12 -8.60 -23.01
C SER A 74 -14.48 -7.53 -22.14
N ILE A 75 -13.94 -7.92 -20.98
CA ILE A 75 -13.42 -6.96 -20.00
C ILE A 75 -12.04 -7.38 -19.50
N ILE A 76 -11.04 -6.51 -19.71
CA ILE A 76 -9.70 -6.71 -19.13
C ILE A 76 -9.63 -6.07 -17.74
N THR A 77 -8.99 -6.78 -16.83
CA THR A 77 -8.74 -6.37 -15.46
C THR A 77 -7.33 -6.76 -15.00
N LYS A 78 -6.88 -6.20 -13.86
CA LYS A 78 -5.65 -6.58 -13.16
C LYS A 78 -5.92 -6.74 -11.66
N VAL A 79 -5.23 -7.71 -11.06
CA VAL A 79 -5.22 -7.90 -9.61
C VAL A 79 -4.60 -6.67 -8.93
N SER A 80 -5.41 -5.96 -8.15
CA SER A 80 -5.02 -4.77 -7.40
C SER A 80 -5.90 -4.63 -6.16
N PRO A 81 -5.46 -5.18 -5.01
CA PRO A 81 -6.18 -5.01 -3.76
C PRO A 81 -6.23 -3.53 -3.34
N PRO A 82 -7.38 -3.01 -2.84
CA PRO A 82 -8.63 -3.73 -2.51
C PRO A 82 -9.67 -3.74 -3.65
N PHE A 83 -9.36 -3.21 -4.82
CA PHE A 83 -10.31 -3.06 -5.93
C PHE A 83 -10.66 -4.39 -6.58
N ILE A 84 -9.65 -5.22 -6.83
CA ILE A 84 -9.77 -6.50 -7.51
C ILE A 84 -8.80 -7.47 -6.85
N MET A 85 -9.35 -8.52 -6.28
CA MET A 85 -8.64 -9.56 -5.56
C MET A 85 -8.95 -10.90 -6.22
N GLN A 86 -7.90 -11.69 -6.42
CA GLN A 86 -7.99 -13.03 -6.96
C GLN A 86 -8.08 -14.03 -5.81
N LYS A 87 -8.99 -14.99 -5.92
CA LYS A 87 -9.11 -16.15 -5.06
C LYS A 87 -9.04 -17.41 -5.92
N GLU A 88 -8.48 -18.46 -5.36
CA GLU A 88 -8.50 -19.78 -5.99
C GLU A 88 -9.95 -20.30 -6.09
N ALA A 89 -10.23 -21.07 -7.13
CA ALA A 89 -11.55 -21.66 -7.32
C ALA A 89 -11.83 -22.72 -6.24
N PHE A 90 -13.09 -22.83 -5.80
CA PHE A 90 -13.48 -23.72 -4.70
C PHE A 90 -13.67 -25.19 -5.13
N SER A 91 -13.83 -25.46 -6.43
CA SER A 91 -14.06 -26.81 -6.98
C SER A 91 -13.05 -27.12 -8.08
N GLU A 92 -12.76 -28.41 -8.32
CA GLU A 92 -12.00 -28.87 -9.50
C GLU A 92 -12.71 -28.47 -10.82
N ASP A 93 -14.03 -28.27 -10.77
CA ASP A 93 -14.86 -27.76 -11.87
C ASP A 93 -14.84 -26.22 -12.00
N GLY A 94 -14.01 -25.52 -11.22
CA GLY A 94 -13.77 -24.06 -11.27
C GLY A 94 -14.97 -23.13 -11.01
N ASP A 95 -16.07 -23.64 -10.49
CA ASP A 95 -17.26 -22.84 -10.20
C ASP A 95 -17.05 -21.84 -9.06
N CYS A 96 -17.45 -20.59 -9.31
CA CYS A 96 -17.42 -19.49 -8.35
C CYS A 96 -18.85 -19.21 -7.82
N TYR A 97 -19.23 -19.81 -6.69
CA TYR A 97 -20.60 -19.68 -6.13
C TYR A 97 -20.98 -18.25 -5.67
N SER A 98 -20.02 -17.47 -5.18
CA SER A 98 -20.25 -16.12 -4.63
C SER A 98 -19.35 -15.06 -5.26
N TYR A 99 -18.59 -15.42 -6.29
CA TYR A 99 -17.57 -14.59 -6.92
C TYR A 99 -17.71 -14.66 -8.43
N VAL A 100 -17.15 -13.69 -9.14
CA VAL A 100 -17.22 -13.68 -10.60
C VAL A 100 -16.06 -14.51 -11.17
N PRO A 101 -16.31 -15.46 -12.08
CA PRO A 101 -15.23 -16.19 -12.73
C PRO A 101 -14.40 -15.24 -13.59
N CYS A 102 -13.08 -15.39 -13.53
CA CYS A 102 -12.15 -14.61 -14.31
C CYS A 102 -11.06 -15.49 -14.89
N VAL A 103 -10.80 -15.28 -16.17
CA VAL A 103 -9.91 -16.10 -16.99
C VAL A 103 -8.52 -15.48 -16.96
N GLN A 104 -7.53 -16.24 -16.51
CA GLN A 104 -6.14 -15.87 -16.53
C GLN A 104 -5.47 -16.53 -17.75
N VAL A 105 -4.91 -15.68 -18.62
CA VAL A 105 -4.24 -16.11 -19.85
C VAL A 105 -2.74 -16.26 -19.59
N ALA A 106 -2.14 -17.38 -20.01
CA ALA A 106 -0.73 -17.66 -19.76
C ALA A 106 0.23 -16.91 -20.71
N ASN A 107 -0.14 -16.74 -21.99
CA ASN A 107 0.67 -16.08 -23.02
C ASN A 107 -0.12 -15.03 -23.83
N GLU A 108 0.56 -14.00 -24.31
CA GLU A 108 -0.02 -12.87 -25.08
C GLU A 108 -0.64 -13.30 -26.42
N SER A 109 -0.02 -14.24 -27.13
CA SER A 109 -0.54 -14.76 -28.41
C SER A 109 -1.84 -15.54 -28.28
N ASP A 110 -2.19 -15.91 -27.04
CA ASP A 110 -3.33 -16.74 -26.73
C ASP A 110 -4.53 -15.92 -26.26
N VAL A 111 -4.43 -14.59 -26.15
CA VAL A 111 -5.57 -13.74 -25.70
C VAL A 111 -6.74 -13.83 -26.69
N ASP A 112 -6.46 -13.70 -27.99
CA ASP A 112 -7.48 -13.78 -29.05
C ASP A 112 -8.08 -15.19 -29.14
N ASN A 113 -7.23 -16.22 -28.95
CA ASN A 113 -7.67 -17.62 -28.96
C ASN A 113 -8.43 -17.99 -27.68
N ALA A 114 -8.04 -17.45 -26.52
CA ALA A 114 -8.68 -17.71 -25.23
C ALA A 114 -10.07 -17.09 -25.16
N PHE A 115 -10.29 -15.94 -25.80
CA PHE A 115 -11.61 -15.33 -25.92
C PHE A 115 -12.58 -16.25 -26.66
N GLU A 116 -12.20 -16.70 -27.85
CA GLU A 116 -13.01 -17.62 -28.66
C GLU A 116 -13.12 -19.01 -28.02
N ASP A 117 -12.03 -19.58 -27.48
CA ASP A 117 -12.02 -20.89 -26.85
C ASP A 117 -12.90 -20.93 -25.59
N TYR A 118 -12.88 -19.89 -24.75
CA TYR A 118 -13.74 -19.78 -23.57
C TYR A 118 -15.23 -19.73 -23.96
N LEU A 119 -15.58 -18.95 -25.00
CA LEU A 119 -16.95 -18.85 -25.52
C LEU A 119 -17.43 -20.17 -26.17
N LEU A 120 -16.54 -20.90 -26.85
CA LEU A 120 -16.90 -22.06 -27.64
C LEU A 120 -16.92 -23.37 -26.85
N THR A 121 -16.05 -23.51 -25.84
CA THR A 121 -15.87 -24.81 -25.18
C THR A 121 -16.29 -24.83 -23.72
N ASN A 122 -16.29 -23.70 -23.00
CA ASN A 122 -16.41 -23.65 -21.54
C ASN A 122 -15.64 -24.80 -20.85
N ARG A 123 -14.54 -25.25 -21.48
CA ARG A 123 -13.73 -26.37 -21.00
C ARG A 123 -12.55 -25.77 -20.27
N TYR A 124 -12.36 -26.23 -19.05
CA TYR A 124 -11.14 -26.10 -18.29
C TYR A 124 -10.00 -26.80 -19.04
N ASP A 125 -9.39 -26.09 -19.98
CA ASP A 125 -8.14 -26.52 -20.59
C ASP A 125 -6.98 -25.91 -19.79
N HIS A 126 -6.57 -26.65 -18.74
CA HIS A 126 -5.53 -26.24 -17.79
C HIS A 126 -4.21 -25.83 -18.47
N ASP A 127 -3.98 -26.27 -19.71
CA ASP A 127 -2.74 -26.01 -20.44
C ASP A 127 -2.70 -24.62 -21.11
N LYS A 128 -3.84 -23.94 -21.30
CA LYS A 128 -3.91 -22.63 -22.01
C LYS A 128 -4.41 -21.48 -21.15
N PHE A 129 -5.43 -21.70 -20.31
CA PHE A 129 -5.99 -20.68 -19.45
C PHE A 129 -6.45 -21.27 -18.12
N SER A 130 -6.27 -20.52 -17.04
CA SER A 130 -6.78 -20.91 -15.72
C SER A 130 -7.95 -20.02 -15.33
N VAL A 131 -9.03 -20.62 -14.84
CA VAL A 131 -10.15 -19.86 -14.28
C VAL A 131 -9.90 -19.67 -12.79
N SER A 132 -10.07 -18.43 -12.34
CA SER A 132 -9.98 -18.05 -10.94
C SER A 132 -11.23 -17.28 -10.53
N CYS A 133 -11.43 -17.09 -9.23
CA CYS A 133 -12.57 -16.34 -8.72
C CYS A 133 -12.15 -14.91 -8.36
N CYS A 134 -12.85 -13.94 -8.92
CA CYS A 134 -12.60 -12.51 -8.74
C CYS A 134 -13.61 -11.86 -7.78
N THR A 135 -13.10 -10.98 -6.93
CA THR A 135 -13.90 -10.21 -5.98
C THR A 135 -13.27 -8.85 -5.73
N GLY A 136 -14.07 -7.87 -5.29
CA GLY A 136 -13.58 -6.55 -4.90
C GLY A 136 -14.51 -5.44 -5.38
N VAL A 137 -14.20 -4.21 -4.97
CA VAL A 137 -15.06 -3.04 -5.20
C VAL A 137 -15.39 -2.84 -6.68
N THR A 138 -14.40 -2.97 -7.56
CA THR A 138 -14.62 -2.79 -9.01
C THR A 138 -15.51 -3.89 -9.59
N ILE A 139 -15.39 -5.12 -9.09
CA ILE A 139 -16.19 -6.26 -9.53
C ILE A 139 -17.64 -6.08 -9.08
N ASP A 140 -17.87 -5.65 -7.84
CA ASP A 140 -19.23 -5.43 -7.31
C ASP A 140 -19.96 -4.32 -8.09
N ILE A 141 -19.25 -3.24 -8.43
CA ILE A 141 -19.79 -2.17 -9.29
C ILE A 141 -20.14 -2.74 -10.68
N LEU A 142 -19.25 -3.55 -11.25
CA LEU A 142 -19.46 -4.12 -12.58
C LEU A 142 -20.66 -5.08 -12.63
N VAL A 143 -20.82 -5.95 -11.62
CA VAL A 143 -21.99 -6.84 -11.48
C VAL A 143 -23.27 -6.03 -11.34
N LYS A 144 -23.23 -4.92 -10.58
CA LYS A 144 -24.39 -4.04 -10.43
C LYS A 144 -24.75 -3.34 -11.74
N LEU A 145 -23.75 -2.85 -12.48
CA LEU A 145 -23.94 -2.26 -13.80
C LEU A 145 -24.51 -3.27 -14.81
N ALA A 146 -23.99 -4.50 -14.82
CA ALA A 146 -24.48 -5.59 -15.67
C ALA A 146 -25.96 -5.90 -15.40
N THR A 147 -26.35 -5.90 -14.13
CA THR A 147 -27.75 -6.12 -13.72
C THR A 147 -28.66 -4.96 -14.15
N ASP A 148 -28.22 -3.72 -13.93
CA ASP A 148 -29.05 -2.52 -14.18
C ASP A 148 -29.17 -2.20 -15.68
N MET A 149 -28.14 -2.53 -16.48
CA MET A 149 -28.11 -2.28 -17.93
C MET A 149 -28.41 -3.52 -18.78
N GLU A 150 -28.72 -4.66 -18.15
CA GLU A 150 -29.08 -5.92 -18.81
C GLU A 150 -28.02 -6.42 -19.81
N PHE A 151 -26.74 -6.45 -19.41
CA PHE A 151 -25.66 -7.06 -20.19
C PHE A 151 -24.94 -8.15 -19.39
N ASP A 152 -24.26 -9.05 -20.08
CA ASP A 152 -23.40 -10.07 -19.51
C ASP A 152 -21.93 -9.76 -19.87
N PHE A 153 -20.96 -10.25 -19.10
CA PHE A 153 -19.55 -9.94 -19.33
C PHE A 153 -18.62 -11.08 -18.94
N ILE A 154 -17.42 -11.09 -19.51
CA ILE A 154 -16.34 -12.03 -19.17
C ILE A 154 -15.10 -11.23 -18.78
N LEU A 155 -14.48 -11.62 -17.66
CA LEU A 155 -13.28 -10.97 -17.12
C LEU A 155 -12.02 -11.71 -17.56
N PHE A 156 -11.02 -10.95 -18.01
CA PHE A 156 -9.70 -11.43 -18.40
C PHE A 156 -8.60 -10.78 -17.56
N PHE A 157 -7.68 -11.61 -17.07
CA PHE A 157 -6.41 -11.17 -16.51
C PHE A 157 -5.29 -11.34 -17.52
N LEU A 158 -4.62 -10.23 -17.80
CA LEU A 158 -3.40 -10.21 -18.61
C LEU A 158 -2.17 -10.08 -17.71
N LYS A 159 -1.06 -10.63 -18.18
CA LYS A 159 0.25 -10.54 -17.53
C LYS A 159 0.90 -9.16 -17.74
N GLU A 160 0.50 -8.45 -18.78
CA GLU A 160 1.01 -7.13 -19.14
C GLU A 160 0.75 -6.06 -18.06
N PRO A 161 1.56 -4.97 -18.04
CA PRO A 161 1.29 -3.85 -17.17
C PRO A 161 -0.09 -3.25 -17.50
N PHE A 162 -0.87 -2.92 -16.46
CA PHE A 162 -2.22 -2.36 -16.59
C PHE A 162 -2.25 -0.84 -16.67
N ASP A 163 -1.14 -0.19 -16.31
CA ASP A 163 -1.00 1.26 -16.24
C ASP A 163 0.34 1.66 -16.89
N GLY A 164 0.55 1.25 -18.14
CA GLY A 164 1.76 1.55 -18.89
C GLY A 164 1.78 2.97 -19.47
N ASN A 165 2.82 3.24 -20.25
CA ASN A 165 3.05 4.54 -20.85
C ASN A 165 2.91 4.46 -22.37
N TYR A 166 2.45 5.55 -22.97
CA TYR A 166 2.41 5.66 -24.41
C TYR A 166 3.84 5.73 -24.98
N THR A 167 4.21 4.78 -25.84
CA THR A 167 5.49 4.80 -26.54
C THR A 167 5.37 5.59 -27.82
N TYR A 168 5.84 6.84 -27.80
CA TYR A 168 5.81 7.76 -28.95
C TYR A 168 6.55 7.21 -30.19
N ASP A 169 7.54 6.33 -30.00
CA ASP A 169 8.34 5.76 -31.09
C ASP A 169 7.58 4.68 -31.89
N SER A 170 6.77 3.86 -31.23
CA SER A 170 5.92 2.85 -31.88
C SER A 170 4.53 3.38 -32.25
N GLY A 171 4.13 4.51 -31.65
CA GLY A 171 2.78 5.05 -31.79
C GLY A 171 1.70 4.20 -31.11
N SER A 172 2.09 3.29 -30.23
CA SER A 172 1.20 2.33 -29.56
C SER A 172 1.32 2.41 -28.04
N TRP A 173 0.30 1.92 -27.34
CA TRP A 173 0.38 1.66 -25.89
C TRP A 173 1.20 0.40 -25.61
N ASN A 174 1.90 0.39 -24.47
CA ASN A 174 2.62 -0.79 -23.97
C ASN A 174 1.89 -1.46 -22.80
N ASP A 175 0.57 -1.29 -22.72
CA ASP A 175 -0.29 -1.78 -21.66
C ASP A 175 -1.60 -2.35 -22.20
N THR A 176 -2.48 -2.71 -21.27
CA THR A 176 -3.83 -3.21 -21.53
C THR A 176 -4.69 -2.30 -22.42
N LEU A 177 -4.31 -1.03 -22.63
CA LEU A 177 -5.01 -0.13 -23.56
C LEU A 177 -4.74 -0.45 -25.02
N MET A 178 -3.63 -1.12 -25.34
CA MET A 178 -3.38 -1.62 -26.70
C MET A 178 -4.52 -2.53 -27.18
N TYR A 179 -5.03 -3.39 -26.30
CA TYR A 179 -6.15 -4.28 -26.61
C TYR A 179 -7.49 -3.54 -26.81
N LEU A 180 -7.65 -2.38 -26.18
CA LEU A 180 -8.81 -1.52 -26.36
C LEU A 180 -8.71 -0.71 -27.67
N GLU A 181 -7.50 -0.30 -28.06
CA GLU A 181 -7.26 0.39 -29.34
C GLU A 181 -7.39 -0.55 -30.55
N ASP A 182 -7.00 -1.82 -30.38
CA ASP A 182 -7.11 -2.87 -31.40
C ASP A 182 -8.53 -3.46 -31.55
N ASP A 183 -9.55 -2.92 -30.86
CA ASP A 183 -10.92 -3.46 -30.79
C ASP A 183 -10.98 -4.95 -30.35
N ARG A 184 -9.97 -5.43 -29.61
CA ARG A 184 -9.92 -6.80 -29.08
C ARG A 184 -10.70 -6.95 -27.79
N VAL A 185 -10.85 -5.86 -27.05
CA VAL A 185 -11.59 -5.81 -25.79
C VAL A 185 -12.51 -4.61 -25.72
N ASP A 186 -13.71 -4.81 -25.18
CA ASP A 186 -14.73 -3.75 -25.13
C ASP A 186 -14.53 -2.77 -23.97
N ILE A 187 -14.10 -3.27 -22.81
CA ILE A 187 -14.01 -2.48 -21.56
C ILE A 187 -12.73 -2.83 -20.81
N VAL A 188 -12.07 -1.83 -20.24
CA VAL A 188 -11.00 -2.02 -19.25
C VAL A 188 -11.53 -1.60 -17.88
N ALA A 189 -11.53 -2.53 -16.92
CA ALA A 189 -12.06 -2.31 -15.58
C ALA A 189 -10.97 -2.54 -14.51
N GLY A 190 -10.64 -1.50 -13.76
CA GLY A 190 -9.65 -1.57 -12.69
C GLY A 190 -9.27 -0.20 -12.15
N PRO A 191 -8.21 -0.10 -11.34
CA PRO A 191 -7.69 1.16 -10.83
C PRO A 191 -6.87 1.89 -11.90
N LEU A 192 -7.52 2.27 -13.01
CA LEU A 192 -6.89 2.98 -14.10
C LEU A 192 -6.95 4.50 -13.83
N SER A 193 -5.79 5.14 -13.84
CA SER A 193 -5.70 6.58 -13.63
C SER A 193 -6.03 7.37 -14.90
N ILE A 194 -6.84 8.42 -14.75
CA ILE A 194 -7.18 9.36 -15.83
C ILE A 194 -6.01 10.32 -16.04
N THR A 195 -5.38 10.25 -17.22
CA THR A 195 -4.30 11.16 -17.63
C THR A 195 -4.66 11.86 -18.93
N VAL A 196 -4.02 13.01 -19.18
CA VAL A 196 -4.23 13.80 -20.42
C VAL A 196 -3.87 12.99 -21.67
N GLU A 197 -2.88 12.10 -21.57
CA GLU A 197 -2.47 11.25 -22.69
C GLU A 197 -3.56 10.20 -23.00
N ARG A 198 -4.12 9.54 -21.98
CA ARG A 198 -5.16 8.52 -22.17
C ARG A 198 -6.48 9.06 -22.69
N VAL A 199 -6.94 10.20 -22.17
CA VAL A 199 -8.22 10.81 -22.57
C VAL A 199 -8.26 11.16 -24.07
N ARG A 200 -7.10 11.25 -24.74
CA ARG A 200 -7.04 11.48 -26.19
C ARG A 200 -7.37 10.26 -27.02
N TYR A 201 -7.18 9.05 -26.49
CA TYR A 201 -7.34 7.79 -27.22
C TYR A 201 -8.53 6.97 -26.73
N ILE A 202 -8.88 7.08 -25.44
CA ILE A 202 -9.96 6.30 -24.83
C ILE A 202 -10.98 7.19 -24.13
N THR A 203 -12.22 6.71 -24.06
CA THR A 203 -13.30 7.40 -23.33
C THR A 203 -13.41 6.83 -21.92
N PHE A 204 -13.31 7.68 -20.91
CA PHE A 204 -13.52 7.30 -19.51
C PHE A 204 -14.98 7.48 -19.08
N THR A 205 -15.40 6.65 -18.14
CA THR A 205 -16.64 6.87 -17.38
C THR A 205 -16.46 7.99 -16.35
N GLU A 206 -17.54 8.30 -15.64
CA GLU A 206 -17.43 9.04 -14.38
C GLU A 206 -16.53 8.31 -13.38
N VAL A 207 -15.81 9.09 -12.58
CA VAL A 207 -14.84 8.58 -11.62
C VAL A 207 -15.57 7.97 -10.43
N TYR A 208 -15.36 6.67 -10.18
CA TYR A 208 -15.94 5.97 -9.03
C TYR A 208 -15.04 6.03 -7.77
N PHE A 209 -13.78 6.44 -7.89
CA PHE A 209 -12.84 6.56 -6.78
C PHE A 209 -11.86 7.72 -6.94
N TYR A 210 -11.85 8.65 -5.97
CA TYR A 210 -10.94 9.80 -5.96
C TYR A 210 -9.73 9.52 -5.08
N THR A 211 -8.52 9.66 -5.63
CA THR A 211 -7.26 9.47 -4.90
C THR A 211 -6.29 10.61 -5.16
N GLY A 212 -5.26 10.69 -4.30
CA GLY A 212 -4.09 11.52 -4.51
C GLY A 212 -2.81 10.70 -4.33
N PHE A 213 -1.69 11.26 -4.79
CA PHE A 213 -0.38 10.65 -4.57
C PHE A 213 0.15 11.02 -3.19
N SER A 214 0.73 10.04 -2.50
CA SER A 214 1.44 10.23 -1.24
C SER A 214 2.80 9.55 -1.33
N MET A 215 3.74 10.01 -0.50
CA MET A 215 5.05 9.41 -0.37
C MET A 215 5.10 8.60 0.91
N ILE A 216 5.60 7.38 0.80
CA ILE A 216 5.79 6.47 1.94
C ILE A 216 7.27 6.50 2.31
N THR A 217 7.56 6.65 3.59
CA THR A 217 8.93 6.68 4.13
C THR A 217 9.03 5.73 5.30
N MET A 218 10.20 5.10 5.48
CA MET A 218 10.43 4.28 6.67
C MET A 218 10.41 5.17 7.92
N ARG A 219 9.66 4.74 8.93
CA ARG A 219 9.66 5.36 10.25
C ARG A 219 11.04 5.13 10.87
N ARG A 220 11.84 6.19 10.97
CA ARG A 220 13.17 6.12 11.57
C ARG A 220 13.05 6.30 13.07
N GLU A 221 13.13 5.21 13.81
CA GLU A 221 13.31 5.27 15.27
C GLU A 221 14.61 6.01 15.54
N ARG A 222 14.52 7.25 16.04
CA ARG A 222 15.69 8.06 16.32
C ARG A 222 16.30 7.52 17.62
N GLU A 223 17.41 6.79 17.50
CA GLU A 223 18.15 6.28 18.65
C GLU A 223 18.40 7.41 19.65
N THR A 224 18.12 7.13 20.93
CA THR A 224 18.44 8.07 22.01
C THR A 224 19.96 8.20 22.08
N SER A 225 20.49 9.30 21.57
CA SER A 225 21.91 9.59 21.66
C SER A 225 22.34 9.65 23.14
N MET A 226 23.52 9.09 23.45
CA MET A 226 24.03 8.98 24.83
C MET A 226 24.23 10.35 25.51
N ASP A 227 24.24 11.45 24.76
CA ASP A 227 24.35 12.85 25.22
C ASP A 227 22.99 13.49 25.55
N ALA A 228 21.88 12.77 25.38
CA ALA A 228 20.52 13.28 25.63
C ALA A 228 20.31 13.82 27.06
N PHE A 229 21.10 13.35 28.04
CA PHE A 229 21.04 13.86 29.42
C PHE A 229 21.60 15.28 29.59
N LEU A 230 22.43 15.78 28.67
CA LEU A 230 22.96 17.15 28.72
C LEU A 230 22.02 18.18 28.07
N MET A 231 21.16 17.73 27.15
CA MET A 231 20.25 18.58 26.39
C MET A 231 19.18 19.35 27.19
N PRO A 232 18.72 18.93 28.39
CA PRO A 232 17.68 19.66 29.14
C PRO A 232 18.08 21.07 29.57
N PHE A 233 19.38 21.37 29.64
CA PHE A 233 19.93 22.68 29.98
C PHE A 233 20.94 23.13 28.92
N SER A 234 20.93 24.43 28.61
CA SER A 234 21.97 25.02 27.75
C SER A 234 23.32 25.02 28.46
N VAL A 235 24.40 25.10 27.68
CA VAL A 235 25.77 25.17 28.21
C VAL A 235 25.95 26.34 29.19
N GLU A 236 25.27 27.46 28.95
CA GLU A 236 25.28 28.63 29.83
C GLU A 236 24.69 28.32 31.22
N VAL A 237 23.59 27.57 31.28
CA VAL A 237 22.97 27.17 32.56
C VAL A 237 23.89 26.21 33.31
N TRP A 238 24.52 25.27 32.63
CA TRP A 238 25.52 24.37 33.24
C TRP A 238 26.68 25.14 33.89
N ILE A 239 27.24 26.12 33.16
CA ILE A 239 28.28 27.00 33.67
C ILE A 239 27.76 27.81 34.87
N GLY A 240 26.53 28.35 34.79
CA GLY A 240 25.89 29.07 35.88
C GLY A 240 25.71 28.24 37.15
N ILE A 241 25.36 26.96 37.04
CA ILE A 241 25.25 26.04 38.18
C ILE A 241 26.61 25.85 38.85
N VAL A 242 27.68 25.61 38.08
CA VAL A 242 29.04 25.44 38.61
C VAL A 242 29.54 26.72 39.30
N ILE A 243 29.32 27.89 38.69
CA ILE A 243 29.69 29.19 39.27
C ILE A 243 28.89 29.45 40.55
N SER A 244 27.57 29.26 40.55
CA SER A 244 26.75 29.51 41.73
C SER A 244 27.09 28.58 42.90
N ALA A 245 27.40 27.31 42.61
CA ALA A 245 27.86 26.33 43.61
C ALA A 245 29.21 26.76 44.23
N THR A 246 30.17 27.14 43.40
CA THR A 246 31.49 27.58 43.89
C THR A 246 31.40 28.87 44.71
N VAL A 247 30.61 29.86 44.28
CA VAL A 247 30.36 31.10 45.03
C VAL A 247 29.72 30.81 46.39
N THR A 248 28.72 29.92 46.44
CA THR A 248 28.06 29.53 47.69
C THR A 248 29.01 28.83 48.66
N ALA A 249 29.90 27.96 48.15
CA ALA A 249 30.91 27.29 48.96
C ALA A 249 31.95 28.27 49.55
N VAL A 250 32.39 29.26 48.75
CA VAL A 250 33.30 30.31 49.20
C VAL A 250 32.62 31.18 50.26
N ALA A 251 31.38 31.64 50.01
CA ALA A 251 30.62 32.45 50.96
C ALA A 251 30.39 31.72 52.29
N THR A 252 30.02 30.44 52.24
CA THR A 252 29.84 29.60 53.44
C THR A 252 31.15 29.45 54.22
N SER A 253 32.28 29.30 53.52
CA SER A 253 33.60 29.22 54.15
C SER A 253 33.99 30.54 54.83
N LEU A 254 33.74 31.68 54.19
CA LEU A 254 33.99 33.00 54.78
C LEU A 254 33.12 33.26 56.01
N PHE A 255 31.84 32.90 55.97
CA PHE A 255 30.95 33.02 57.13
C PHE A 255 31.36 32.11 58.28
N GLU A 256 31.86 30.90 58.00
CA GLU A 256 32.41 30.02 59.03
C GLU A 256 33.71 30.55 59.63
N TRP A 257 34.60 31.16 58.83
CA TRP A 257 35.90 31.64 59.31
C TRP A 257 35.81 32.96 60.10
N ASN A 258 34.80 33.77 59.81
CA ASN A 258 34.61 35.07 60.44
C ASN A 258 33.63 35.02 61.63
N SER A 259 32.93 33.89 61.83
CA SER A 259 31.96 33.74 62.92
C SER A 259 32.65 33.35 64.24
N PRO A 260 32.30 33.98 65.38
CA PRO A 260 32.83 33.59 66.69
C PRO A 260 32.42 32.17 67.12
N PHE A 261 31.37 31.62 66.51
CA PHE A 261 30.87 30.26 66.75
C PHE A 261 31.24 29.27 65.61
N GLY A 262 32.00 29.73 64.62
CA GLY A 262 32.38 28.97 63.44
C GLY A 262 33.61 28.07 63.65
N LEU A 263 33.84 27.18 62.70
CA LEU A 263 34.94 26.21 62.74
C LEU A 263 36.19 26.78 62.06
N ASN A 264 36.85 27.74 62.72
CA ASN A 264 38.00 28.47 62.18
C ASN A 264 39.21 27.56 61.88
N PRO A 265 39.87 27.70 60.71
CA PRO A 265 41.06 26.93 60.33
C PRO A 265 42.24 27.15 61.28
N LYS A 266 42.33 28.36 61.85
CA LYS A 266 43.38 28.78 62.79
C LYS A 266 43.04 28.47 64.26
N GLY A 267 41.91 27.81 64.52
CA GLY A 267 41.44 27.50 65.88
C GLY A 267 42.18 26.33 66.54
N ARG A 268 42.08 26.24 67.87
CA ARG A 268 42.79 25.25 68.72
C ARG A 268 42.36 23.78 68.50
N LYS A 269 41.34 23.51 67.67
CA LYS A 269 40.80 22.16 67.36
C LYS A 269 40.93 21.84 65.86
N ARG A 270 42.17 21.60 65.39
CA ARG A 270 42.53 21.42 63.97
C ARG A 270 41.76 20.29 63.26
N ASP A 271 41.40 19.21 63.97
CA ASP A 271 40.71 18.05 63.39
C ASP A 271 39.24 18.34 63.02
N ARG A 272 38.67 19.42 63.56
CA ARG A 272 37.27 19.82 63.31
C ARG A 272 37.13 21.04 62.41
N ASN A 273 38.21 21.49 61.78
CA ASN A 273 38.20 22.67 60.91
C ASN A 273 37.25 22.49 59.72
N TYR A 274 36.57 23.57 59.35
CA TYR A 274 35.75 23.69 58.15
C TYR A 274 36.60 24.31 57.05
N THR A 275 37.00 23.50 56.07
CA THR A 275 37.83 23.90 54.93
C THR A 275 36.96 24.24 53.72
N LEU A 276 37.51 24.99 52.76
CA LEU A 276 36.83 25.25 51.48
C LEU A 276 36.47 23.94 50.76
N GLY A 277 37.33 22.92 50.83
CA GLY A 277 37.02 21.59 50.31
C GLY A 277 35.79 20.97 50.95
N SER A 278 35.64 21.06 52.29
CA SER A 278 34.43 20.58 52.95
C SER A 278 33.17 21.37 52.58
N ALA A 279 33.30 22.67 52.30
CA ALA A 279 32.20 23.50 51.82
C ALA A 279 31.78 23.15 50.39
N LEU A 280 32.75 22.93 49.50
CA LEU A 280 32.49 22.49 48.12
C LEU A 280 31.82 21.12 48.09
N THR A 281 32.37 20.14 48.81
CA THR A 281 31.75 18.80 48.90
C THR A 281 30.33 18.90 49.41
N MET A 282 30.07 19.76 50.39
CA MET A 282 28.74 19.98 50.96
C MET A 282 27.76 20.59 49.97
N VAL A 283 28.15 21.67 49.29
CA VAL A 283 27.32 22.36 48.30
C VAL A 283 26.97 21.45 47.12
N TYR A 284 27.94 20.71 46.59
CA TYR A 284 27.70 19.74 45.51
C TYR A 284 26.89 18.52 45.97
N SER A 285 27.07 18.05 47.21
CA SER A 285 26.28 16.93 47.75
C SER A 285 24.80 17.27 47.82
N VAL A 286 24.48 18.51 48.22
CA VAL A 286 23.11 19.03 48.22
C VAL A 286 22.56 19.16 46.79
N LEU A 287 23.39 19.62 45.84
CA LEU A 287 22.99 19.76 44.42
C LEU A 287 22.69 18.42 43.74
N PHE A 288 23.44 17.37 44.05
CA PHE A 288 23.22 16.03 43.48
C PHE A 288 22.23 15.17 44.29
N GLY A 289 21.65 15.71 45.37
CA GLY A 289 20.73 14.96 46.24
C GLY A 289 21.38 13.77 46.97
N HIS A 290 22.71 13.71 47.05
CA HIS A 290 23.44 12.62 47.69
C HIS A 290 23.75 12.92 49.17
N ILE A 291 23.50 11.93 50.03
CA ILE A 291 23.83 11.99 51.47
C ILE A 291 25.30 11.62 51.68
N VAL A 292 26.21 12.44 51.18
CA VAL A 292 27.62 12.33 51.57
C VAL A 292 27.75 12.84 53.01
N ARG A 293 28.56 12.16 53.83
CA ARG A 293 28.88 12.62 55.19
C ARG A 293 29.72 13.89 55.12
N THR A 294 29.06 15.05 55.07
CA THR A 294 29.70 16.36 55.06
C THR A 294 29.65 17.01 56.43
N LYS A 295 30.69 17.77 56.79
CA LYS A 295 30.67 18.57 58.03
C LYS A 295 29.70 19.73 57.81
N SER A 296 28.68 19.89 58.65
CA SER A 296 27.75 21.02 58.53
C SER A 296 28.32 22.31 59.15
N PRO A 297 28.03 23.50 58.58
CA PRO A 297 28.41 24.78 59.16
C PRO A 297 27.75 24.97 60.53
N LYS A 298 28.47 25.60 61.46
CA LYS A 298 27.99 25.88 62.82
C LYS A 298 27.46 27.30 62.99
N SER A 299 28.00 28.23 62.21
CA SER A 299 27.59 29.63 62.19
C SER A 299 26.12 29.77 61.79
N TRP A 300 25.42 30.71 62.44
CA TRP A 300 24.03 31.00 62.13
C TRP A 300 23.85 31.49 60.68
N PRO A 301 24.69 32.42 60.15
CA PRO A 301 24.62 32.82 58.75
C PRO A 301 24.91 31.67 57.76
N GLY A 302 25.87 30.78 58.08
CA GLY A 302 26.19 29.62 57.23
C GLY A 302 25.03 28.62 57.13
N LYS A 303 24.29 28.40 58.23
CA LYS A 303 23.08 27.55 58.22
C LYS A 303 21.95 28.15 57.38
N VAL A 304 21.73 29.46 57.47
CA VAL A 304 20.71 30.14 56.67
C VAL A 304 21.06 30.07 55.18
N LEU A 305 22.32 30.37 54.82
CA LEU A 305 22.80 30.27 53.44
C LEU A 305 22.66 28.84 52.89
N GLN A 306 22.97 27.83 53.71
CA GLN A 306 22.81 26.43 53.33
C GLN A 306 21.34 26.06 53.07
N ASN A 307 20.41 26.51 53.91
CA ASN A 307 18.98 26.26 53.70
C ASN A 307 18.47 26.92 52.42
N PHE A 308 18.93 28.13 52.13
CA PHE A 308 18.62 28.81 50.87
C PHE A 308 19.19 28.06 49.67
N TRP A 309 20.45 27.62 49.75
CA TRP A 309 21.08 26.78 48.72
C TRP A 309 20.34 25.46 48.50
N ALA A 310 19.88 24.81 49.58
CA ALA A 310 19.10 23.59 49.48
C ALA A 310 17.76 23.81 48.77
N GLY A 311 17.07 24.92 49.04
CA GLY A 311 15.87 25.31 48.30
C GLY A 311 16.16 25.53 46.81
N LEU A 312 17.21 26.30 46.51
CA LEU A 312 17.65 26.55 45.13
C LEU A 312 17.99 25.25 44.38
N ALA A 313 18.71 24.33 45.03
CA ALA A 313 19.08 23.03 44.46
C ALA A 313 17.85 22.16 44.14
N ILE A 314 16.83 22.15 45.01
CA ILE A 314 15.57 21.44 44.73
C ILE A 314 14.89 22.00 43.49
N PHE A 315 14.84 23.33 43.34
CA PHE A 315 14.27 23.96 42.14
C PHE A 315 15.07 23.61 40.87
N MET A 316 16.40 23.59 40.93
CA MET A 316 17.23 23.18 39.79
C MET A 316 16.98 21.73 39.39
N ILE A 317 16.94 20.80 40.35
CA ILE A 317 16.66 19.38 40.08
C ILE A 317 15.26 19.21 39.48
N ALA A 318 14.25 19.86 40.07
CA ALA A 318 12.88 19.79 39.58
C ALA A 318 12.78 20.30 38.13
N SER A 319 13.39 21.44 37.83
CA SER A 319 13.43 21.99 36.47
C SER A 319 14.17 21.07 35.49
N TYR A 320 15.27 20.46 35.90
CA TYR A 320 15.99 19.49 35.07
C TYR A 320 15.11 18.29 34.73
N THR A 321 14.45 17.70 35.74
CA THR A 321 13.57 16.55 35.54
C THR A 321 12.36 16.88 34.67
N ALA A 322 11.77 18.07 34.83
CA ALA A 322 10.65 18.53 34.02
C ALA A 322 11.07 18.75 32.55
N ASN A 323 12.21 19.41 32.32
CA ASN A 323 12.73 19.63 30.97
C ASN A 323 13.16 18.33 30.29
N LEU A 324 13.76 17.41 31.03
CA LEU A 324 14.09 16.08 30.51
C LEU A 324 12.83 15.31 30.13
N ALA A 325 11.80 15.32 30.97
CA ALA A 325 10.53 14.67 30.68
C ALA A 325 9.84 15.28 29.45
N ALA A 326 9.81 16.61 29.35
CA ALA A 326 9.28 17.31 28.18
C ALA A 326 10.09 17.00 26.91
N TYR A 327 11.43 16.93 27.03
CA TYR A 327 12.32 16.59 25.92
C TYR A 327 12.09 15.15 25.42
N LEU A 328 11.93 14.19 26.34
CA LEU A 328 11.63 12.80 25.99
C LEU A 328 10.23 12.65 25.39
N ALA A 329 9.24 13.37 25.91
CA ALA A 329 7.87 13.33 25.41
C ALA A 329 7.69 14.06 24.05
N GLY A 330 8.46 15.12 23.80
CA GLY A 330 8.39 15.93 22.58
C GLY A 330 9.03 15.29 21.35
N ARG A 331 9.63 14.10 21.47
CA ARG A 331 10.13 13.32 20.33
C ARG A 331 8.98 12.54 19.67
N SER A 332 7.99 13.25 19.15
CA SER A 332 7.03 12.62 18.22
C SER A 332 7.74 12.35 16.90
N GLU A 333 7.61 11.12 16.41
CA GLU A 333 8.19 10.64 15.16
C GLU A 333 7.49 11.26 13.96
N GLN A 334 7.83 12.51 13.67
CA GLN A 334 7.39 13.17 12.46
C GLN A 334 8.44 12.91 11.38
N SER A 335 8.01 12.23 10.32
CA SER A 335 8.72 12.26 9.05
C SER A 335 8.70 13.71 8.55
N ASP A 336 9.84 14.39 8.64
CA ASP A 336 10.00 15.81 8.26
C ASP A 336 9.72 16.10 6.76
N LEU A 337 9.43 15.09 5.95
CA LEU A 337 9.20 15.21 4.52
C LEU A 337 7.74 15.58 4.23
N LEU A 338 7.45 16.88 4.29
CA LEU A 338 6.10 17.42 4.07
C LEU A 338 5.75 17.64 2.60
N ASN A 339 6.76 17.78 1.72
CA ASN A 339 6.53 18.25 0.35
C ASN A 339 7.42 17.54 -0.67
N ILE A 340 6.87 17.31 -1.86
CA ILE A 340 7.57 16.75 -3.04
C ILE A 340 8.68 17.68 -3.56
N ASN A 341 8.64 18.96 -3.19
CA ASN A 341 9.66 19.95 -3.57
C ASN A 341 10.79 20.09 -2.54
N ASP A 342 10.83 19.25 -1.49
CA ASP A 342 11.93 19.29 -0.53
C ASP A 342 13.25 18.88 -1.20
N GLU A 343 14.26 19.75 -1.08
CA GLU A 343 15.61 19.50 -1.62
C GLU A 343 16.26 18.25 -1.00
N ARG A 344 15.89 17.89 0.23
CA ARG A 344 16.40 16.69 0.92
C ARG A 344 16.11 15.42 0.12
N LEU A 345 15.02 15.38 -0.64
CA LEU A 345 14.67 14.23 -1.49
C LEU A 345 15.73 13.93 -2.55
N ARG A 346 16.50 14.94 -3.00
CA ARG A 346 17.60 14.74 -3.97
C ARG A 346 18.78 13.97 -3.38
N THR A 347 18.96 14.05 -2.07
CA THR A 347 20.04 13.34 -1.36
C THR A 347 19.64 11.93 -0.92
N MET A 348 18.34 11.67 -0.84
CA MET A 348 17.78 10.38 -0.45
C MET A 348 17.61 9.46 -1.65
N GLN A 349 17.50 8.15 -1.40
CA GLN A 349 17.10 7.20 -2.42
C GLN A 349 15.58 7.23 -2.54
N VAL A 350 15.08 7.83 -3.61
CA VAL A 350 13.65 7.85 -3.95
C VAL A 350 13.43 6.90 -5.11
N ALA A 351 12.37 6.10 -5.00
CA ALA A 351 11.94 5.16 -6.01
C ALA A 351 10.45 5.36 -6.31
N THR A 352 10.05 5.03 -7.53
CA THR A 352 8.66 5.00 -7.98
C THR A 352 8.43 3.71 -8.75
N LEU A 353 7.15 3.33 -8.89
CA LEU A 353 6.78 2.27 -9.83
C LEU A 353 7.20 2.65 -11.25
N GLU A 354 7.69 1.66 -11.99
CA GLU A 354 8.18 1.84 -13.36
C GLU A 354 7.09 2.28 -14.33
N TYR A 355 5.93 1.66 -14.17
CA TYR A 355 4.69 1.94 -14.88
C TYR A 355 3.69 2.58 -13.91
N GLY A 356 2.93 3.55 -14.41
CA GLY A 356 1.82 4.14 -13.69
C GLY A 356 1.75 5.65 -13.72
N ALA A 357 0.56 6.17 -13.40
CA ALA A 357 0.33 7.61 -13.39
C ALA A 357 1.20 8.39 -12.41
N ALA A 358 1.71 7.76 -11.33
CA ALA A 358 2.60 8.41 -10.36
C ALA A 358 3.90 8.91 -10.99
N LYS A 359 4.53 8.09 -11.85
CA LYS A 359 5.78 8.44 -12.54
C LYS A 359 5.54 9.56 -13.56
N TYR A 360 4.45 9.47 -14.32
CA TYR A 360 4.02 10.52 -15.24
C TYR A 360 3.79 11.85 -14.50
N PHE A 361 3.03 11.82 -13.41
CA PHE A 361 2.75 13.01 -12.60
C PHE A 361 4.02 13.63 -12.02
N LEU A 362 4.94 12.80 -11.51
CA LEU A 362 6.24 13.26 -11.00
C LEU A 362 7.08 13.95 -12.08
N SER A 363 7.08 13.41 -13.31
CA SER A 363 7.78 14.01 -14.44
C SER A 363 7.28 15.42 -14.79
N LYS A 364 6.00 15.72 -14.52
CA LYS A 364 5.38 17.03 -14.80
C LYS A 364 5.57 18.01 -13.65
N ILE A 365 5.49 17.56 -12.40
CA ILE A 365 5.56 18.46 -11.23
C ILE A 365 6.99 18.79 -10.83
N ASN A 366 7.86 17.79 -10.76
CA ASN A 366 9.24 17.97 -10.33
C ASN A 366 10.21 17.21 -11.26
N PRO A 367 10.53 17.79 -12.42
CA PRO A 367 11.45 17.18 -13.38
C PRO A 367 12.84 16.92 -12.80
N SER A 368 13.29 17.77 -11.87
CA SER A 368 14.59 17.60 -11.22
C SER A 368 14.62 16.35 -10.35
N LEU A 369 13.57 16.09 -9.57
CA LEU A 369 13.45 14.88 -8.77
C LEU A 369 13.31 13.65 -9.67
N TYR A 370 12.50 13.74 -10.73
CA TYR A 370 12.34 12.68 -11.73
C TYR A 370 13.68 12.24 -12.33
N ASN A 371 14.52 13.18 -12.77
CA ASN A 371 15.84 12.87 -13.33
C ASN A 371 16.82 12.31 -12.29
N SER A 372 16.60 12.61 -11.00
CA SER A 372 17.42 12.09 -9.90
C SER A 372 16.96 10.73 -9.38
N LEU A 373 15.86 10.17 -9.90
CA LEU A 373 15.40 8.84 -9.54
C LEU A 373 16.48 7.82 -9.91
N LYS A 374 16.97 7.11 -8.89
CA LYS A 374 18.02 6.10 -9.05
C LYS A 374 17.49 4.70 -9.27
N MET A 375 16.20 4.47 -8.98
CA MET A 375 15.60 3.14 -8.95
C MET A 375 14.14 3.20 -9.41
N SER A 376 13.79 2.39 -10.41
CA SER A 376 12.41 2.00 -10.68
C SER A 376 12.12 0.66 -10.01
N VAL A 377 10.87 0.44 -9.64
CA VAL A 377 10.40 -0.82 -9.07
C VAL A 377 9.23 -1.31 -9.90
N GLU A 378 9.16 -2.62 -10.17
CA GLU A 378 8.10 -3.19 -11.01
C GLU A 378 6.82 -3.45 -10.21
N SER A 379 6.95 -3.90 -8.95
CA SER A 379 5.81 -4.23 -8.08
C SER A 379 5.77 -3.46 -6.77
N ILE A 380 4.55 -3.28 -6.23
CA ILE A 380 4.33 -2.63 -4.93
C ILE A 380 4.94 -3.45 -3.80
N GLU A 381 4.85 -4.78 -3.84
CA GLU A 381 5.40 -5.68 -2.83
C GLU A 381 6.92 -5.56 -2.77
N GLU A 382 7.58 -5.48 -3.92
CA GLU A 382 9.03 -5.28 -4.01
C GLU A 382 9.41 -3.90 -3.44
N ALA A 383 8.63 -2.86 -3.73
CA ALA A 383 8.87 -1.51 -3.20
C ALA A 383 8.74 -1.48 -1.67
N LEU A 384 7.72 -2.14 -1.13
CA LEU A 384 7.52 -2.28 0.31
C LEU A 384 8.61 -3.11 0.97
N GLN A 385 9.12 -4.15 0.29
CA GLN A 385 10.22 -4.97 0.80
C GLN A 385 11.54 -4.21 0.80
N LYS A 386 11.81 -3.35 -0.19
CA LYS A 386 12.99 -2.47 -0.24
C LYS A 386 12.91 -1.33 0.79
N LEU A 387 11.70 -0.95 1.22
CA LEU A 387 11.47 0.11 2.20
C LEU A 387 11.58 -0.39 3.65
N LYS A 388 11.33 -1.68 3.89
CA LYS A 388 11.59 -2.36 5.16
C LYS A 388 13.08 -2.61 5.34
#